data_AF-A0A4R7RZ95-F1
#
_entry.id   AF-A0A4R7RZ95-F1
#
_cell.length_a   1.000
_cell.length_b   1.000
_cell.length_c   1.000
_cell.angle_alpha   90.00
_cell.angle_beta   90.00
_cell.angle_gamma   90.00
#
_symmetry.space_group_name_H-M   'P 1'
#
loop_
_entity.id
_entity.type
_entity.pdbx_description
1 polymer ?
#
loop_
_entity_poly.entity_id
_entity_poly.type
_entity_poly.pdbx_seq_one_letter_code
_entity_poly.pdbx_strand_id
1 'polypeptide(L)'
;MRYSKTPPEEVNDTKQALYDLGNYAIHNQLNPAMNSVFTIAVIFLGLNLHAIEPQSLNHFPAVPPQVRLHFTNFCLGQYETLWANNELGFTQLASTPGLTPVLLELANRLEAEQEWDGYTRAWGLLAQRTDATESEQLFVRSKLEGLVNRNADPGGTTFKDCALTLLGHYSSPENERILKMYLSDTNGGPLRGNTTREAAESLGRIGTASSIAALRAYAEKHKPAPGGKSRYYETAVTALAQIEARIAAASYSSAPSASSTAQPQHSSAPGTQQHGPQAREQHDPMPWSIVLVTILAATALLWLTVKKRK
;
A
#
# COMPACT_ATOMS: atom_id res chain seq x y z
N MET A 1 -18.67 -35.16 -43.00
CA MET A 1 -17.35 -34.55 -42.78
C MET A 1 -17.13 -34.38 -41.28
N ARG A 2 -16.35 -35.25 -40.65
CA ARG A 2 -15.94 -35.14 -39.23
C ARG A 2 -14.47 -34.73 -39.21
N TYR A 3 -14.14 -33.60 -38.61
CA TYR A 3 -12.76 -33.25 -38.31
C TYR A 3 -12.42 -33.70 -36.88
N SER A 4 -11.54 -34.69 -36.80
CA SER A 4 -10.80 -35.06 -35.60
C SER A 4 -9.71 -34.01 -35.36
N LYS A 5 -9.67 -33.44 -34.15
CA LYS A 5 -8.53 -32.66 -33.66
C LYS A 5 -7.86 -33.46 -32.55
N THR A 6 -6.74 -34.10 -32.87
CA THR A 6 -5.77 -34.59 -31.89
C THR A 6 -5.05 -33.39 -31.25
N PRO A 7 -4.85 -33.37 -29.92
CA PRO A 7 -4.02 -32.36 -29.27
C PRO A 7 -2.51 -32.65 -29.49
N PRO A 8 -1.63 -31.64 -29.38
CA PRO A 8 -0.20 -31.80 -29.63
C PRO A 8 0.50 -32.60 -28.52
N GLU A 9 1.44 -33.46 -28.92
CA GLU A 9 2.19 -34.41 -28.08
C GLU A 9 3.19 -33.80 -27.07
N GLU A 10 3.39 -32.48 -27.05
CA GLU A 10 4.45 -31.85 -26.23
C GLU A 10 4.22 -31.86 -24.71
N VAL A 11 3.00 -32.13 -24.22
CA VAL A 11 2.69 -32.13 -22.77
C VAL A 11 3.10 -33.45 -22.09
N ASN A 12 3.36 -34.51 -22.86
CA ASN A 12 3.67 -35.83 -22.30
C ASN A 12 5.15 -35.99 -21.94
N ASP A 13 6.05 -35.36 -22.70
CA ASP A 13 7.49 -35.50 -22.51
C ASP A 13 7.99 -34.85 -21.21
N THR A 14 7.40 -33.71 -20.80
CA THR A 14 7.78 -33.05 -19.56
C THR A 14 7.33 -33.84 -18.32
N LYS A 15 6.17 -34.48 -18.37
CA LYS A 15 5.67 -35.32 -17.28
C LYS A 15 6.48 -36.62 -17.14
N GLN A 16 6.87 -37.21 -18.26
CA GLN A 16 7.71 -38.41 -18.28
C GLN A 16 9.11 -38.10 -17.77
N ALA A 17 9.70 -36.96 -18.17
CA ALA A 17 11.01 -36.52 -17.67
C ALA A 17 11.01 -36.26 -16.15
N LEU A 18 9.94 -35.67 -15.60
CA LEU A 18 9.79 -35.47 -14.15
C LEU A 18 9.60 -36.79 -13.39
N TYR A 19 8.88 -37.75 -13.97
CA TYR A 19 8.68 -39.08 -13.40
C TYR A 19 9.99 -39.89 -13.35
N ASP A 20 10.76 -39.86 -14.44
CA ASP A 20 12.04 -40.56 -14.55
C ASP A 20 13.11 -39.94 -13.63
N LEU A 21 13.10 -38.61 -13.46
CA LEU A 21 13.96 -37.91 -12.52
C LEU A 21 13.62 -38.23 -11.05
N GLY A 22 12.33 -38.34 -10.73
CA GLY A 22 11.86 -38.76 -9.41
C GLY A 22 12.31 -40.18 -9.05
N ASN A 23 12.18 -41.12 -10.00
CA ASN A 23 12.64 -42.50 -9.80
C ASN A 23 14.17 -42.60 -9.67
N TYR A 24 14.93 -41.78 -10.40
CA TYR A 24 16.38 -41.74 -10.29
C TYR A 24 16.86 -41.26 -8.90
N ALA A 25 16.20 -40.25 -8.33
CA ALA A 25 16.53 -39.74 -6.99
C ALA A 25 16.19 -40.75 -5.88
N ILE A 26 15.09 -41.49 -6.01
CA ILE A 26 14.67 -42.52 -5.05
C ILE A 26 15.62 -43.71 -5.05
N HIS A 27 16.13 -44.12 -6.22
CA HIS A 27 16.96 -45.31 -6.33
C HIS A 27 18.45 -45.13 -6.02
N ASN A 28 18.99 -43.91 -6.08
CA ASN A 28 20.45 -43.70 -5.99
C ASN A 28 21.02 -43.31 -4.63
N GLN A 29 20.30 -43.48 -3.51
CA GLN A 29 20.80 -43.20 -2.14
C GLN A 29 21.65 -41.92 -2.04
N LEU A 30 21.19 -40.83 -2.69
CA LEU A 30 21.89 -39.55 -2.62
C LEU A 30 21.92 -39.09 -1.16
N ASN A 31 23.07 -38.53 -0.77
CA ASN A 31 23.35 -38.02 0.57
C ASN A 31 22.14 -37.17 1.06
N PRO A 32 21.61 -37.38 2.28
CA PRO A 32 20.40 -36.69 2.76
C PRO A 32 20.48 -35.15 2.67
N ALA A 33 21.69 -34.57 2.73
CA ALA A 33 21.91 -33.14 2.52
C ALA A 33 21.77 -32.71 1.04
N MET A 34 22.09 -33.59 0.08
CA MET A 34 21.83 -33.35 -1.34
C MET A 34 20.36 -33.59 -1.69
N ASN A 35 19.69 -34.53 -1.02
CA ASN A 35 18.26 -34.76 -1.23
C ASN A 35 17.40 -33.55 -0.86
N SER A 36 17.74 -32.79 0.18
CA SER A 36 17.00 -31.57 0.51
C SER A 36 17.17 -30.48 -0.55
N VAL A 37 18.40 -30.24 -1.04
CA VAL A 37 18.69 -29.26 -2.09
C VAL A 37 18.06 -29.66 -3.42
N PHE A 38 18.10 -30.95 -3.76
CA PHE A 38 17.51 -31.47 -5.00
C PHE A 38 15.98 -31.48 -4.94
N THR A 39 15.38 -31.79 -3.78
CA THR A 39 13.92 -31.71 -3.59
C THR A 39 13.45 -30.27 -3.65
N ILE A 40 14.19 -29.32 -3.06
CA ILE A 40 13.93 -27.89 -3.19
C ILE A 40 14.05 -27.44 -4.65
N ALA A 41 15.07 -27.88 -5.38
CA ALA A 41 15.25 -27.59 -6.81
C ALA A 41 14.14 -28.20 -7.70
N VAL A 42 13.64 -29.39 -7.37
CA VAL A 42 12.53 -30.04 -8.09
C VAL A 42 11.18 -29.39 -7.74
N ILE A 43 10.99 -28.91 -6.50
CA ILE A 43 9.87 -28.04 -6.14
C ILE A 43 9.96 -26.71 -6.92
N PHE A 44 11.17 -26.15 -7.10
CA PHE A 44 11.41 -24.95 -7.92
C PHE A 44 11.19 -25.14 -9.43
N LEU A 45 11.31 -26.36 -9.93
CA LEU A 45 11.05 -26.71 -11.34
C LEU A 45 9.59 -27.14 -11.57
N GLY A 46 8.92 -27.71 -10.56
CA GLY A 46 7.52 -28.14 -10.63
C GLY A 46 6.51 -27.02 -10.34
N LEU A 47 6.88 -26.05 -9.50
CA LEU A 47 6.15 -24.80 -9.33
C LEU A 47 6.74 -23.82 -10.33
N ASN A 48 5.91 -23.33 -11.23
CA ASN A 48 6.26 -22.46 -12.35
C ASN A 48 6.70 -21.04 -11.88
N LEU A 49 7.54 -20.94 -10.84
CA LEU A 49 8.00 -19.74 -10.15
C LEU A 49 9.08 -18.96 -10.93
N HIS A 50 9.41 -19.35 -12.17
CA HIS A 50 10.45 -18.72 -12.99
C HIS A 50 10.05 -17.42 -13.75
N ALA A 51 8.76 -17.11 -13.92
CA ALA A 51 8.34 -16.00 -14.78
C ALA A 51 8.52 -14.56 -14.23
N ILE A 52 8.68 -14.37 -12.91
CA ILE A 52 9.23 -13.11 -12.37
C ILE A 52 10.63 -13.46 -11.94
N GLU A 53 11.58 -13.28 -12.86
CA GLU A 53 12.97 -13.48 -12.49
C GLU A 53 13.32 -12.50 -11.36
N PRO A 54 14.05 -12.94 -10.32
CA PRO A 54 14.76 -12.05 -9.40
C PRO A 54 15.63 -11.01 -10.14
N GLN A 55 15.90 -11.26 -11.42
CA GLN A 55 16.55 -10.35 -12.36
C GLN A 55 15.74 -9.08 -12.67
N SER A 56 14.42 -9.05 -12.47
CA SER A 56 13.61 -7.83 -12.60
C SER A 56 14.16 -6.70 -11.72
N LEU A 57 14.61 -7.01 -10.50
CA LEU A 57 15.28 -6.05 -9.61
C LEU A 57 16.74 -5.78 -9.97
N ASN A 58 17.39 -6.65 -10.74
CA ASN A 58 18.76 -6.42 -11.19
C ASN A 58 18.87 -5.20 -12.11
N HIS A 59 17.78 -4.85 -12.79
CA HIS A 59 17.66 -3.63 -13.60
C HIS A 59 17.44 -2.34 -12.81
N PHE A 60 17.24 -2.42 -11.49
CA PHE A 60 17.08 -1.24 -10.63
C PHE A 60 18.35 -1.06 -9.77
N PRO A 61 19.44 -0.49 -10.32
CA PRO A 61 20.72 -0.31 -9.61
C PRO A 61 20.58 0.49 -8.30
N ALA A 62 19.50 1.28 -8.16
CA ALA A 62 19.18 2.03 -6.96
C ALA A 62 18.65 1.18 -5.78
N VAL A 63 18.21 -0.06 -6.00
CA VAL A 63 17.65 -0.92 -4.94
C VAL A 63 18.79 -1.58 -4.15
N PRO A 64 18.90 -1.35 -2.83
CA PRO A 64 19.98 -1.91 -2.01
C PRO A 64 20.02 -3.45 -2.04
N PRO A 65 21.21 -4.08 -1.97
CA PRO A 65 21.34 -5.54 -2.05
C PRO A 65 20.48 -6.31 -1.04
N GLN A 66 20.36 -5.80 0.19
CA GLN A 66 19.51 -6.38 1.24
C GLN A 66 18.02 -6.42 0.85
N VAL A 67 17.52 -5.37 0.18
CA VAL A 67 16.13 -5.29 -0.28
C VAL A 67 15.91 -6.31 -1.40
N ARG A 68 16.88 -6.47 -2.30
CA ARG A 68 16.84 -7.49 -3.35
C ARG A 68 16.82 -8.90 -2.78
N LEU A 69 17.56 -9.17 -1.70
CA LEU A 69 17.54 -10.45 -1.01
C LEU A 69 16.15 -10.71 -0.41
N HIS A 70 15.57 -9.74 0.30
CA HIS A 70 14.21 -9.88 0.84
C HIS A 70 13.16 -10.10 -0.25
N PHE A 71 13.26 -9.38 -1.38
CA PHE A 71 12.36 -9.58 -2.50
C PHE A 71 12.55 -10.95 -3.15
N THR A 72 13.80 -11.40 -3.32
CA THR A 72 14.10 -12.73 -3.84
C THR A 72 13.50 -13.80 -2.94
N ASN A 73 13.73 -13.73 -1.64
CA ASN A 73 13.13 -14.66 -0.68
C ASN A 73 11.59 -14.61 -0.74
N PHE A 74 11.02 -13.42 -0.93
CA PHE A 74 9.58 -13.24 -1.11
C PHE A 74 9.07 -13.97 -2.36
N CYS A 75 9.73 -13.81 -3.51
CA CYS A 75 9.41 -14.52 -4.75
C CYS A 75 9.57 -16.04 -4.65
N LEU A 76 10.47 -16.52 -3.78
CA LEU A 76 10.71 -17.95 -3.56
C LEU A 76 9.75 -18.57 -2.52
N GLY A 77 8.73 -17.84 -2.05
CA GLY A 77 7.79 -18.33 -1.05
C GLY A 77 8.37 -18.40 0.37
N GLN A 78 9.54 -17.82 0.62
CA GLN A 78 10.19 -17.81 1.94
C GLN A 78 9.68 -16.66 2.80
N TYR A 79 8.37 -16.63 3.00
CA TYR A 79 7.65 -15.52 3.62
C TYR A 79 8.17 -15.20 5.02
N GLU A 80 8.44 -16.20 5.85
CA GLU A 80 8.92 -16.01 7.23
C GLU A 80 10.14 -15.07 7.34
N THR A 81 10.96 -14.99 6.30
CA THR A 81 12.12 -14.09 6.26
C THR A 81 11.75 -12.60 6.24
N LEU A 82 10.52 -12.23 5.86
CA LEU A 82 10.04 -10.85 5.90
C LEU A 82 9.72 -10.38 7.32
N TRP A 83 9.29 -11.30 8.19
CA TRP A 83 8.95 -11.03 9.59
C TRP A 83 10.10 -11.29 10.56
N ALA A 84 11.15 -11.97 10.09
CA ALA A 84 12.40 -12.09 10.84
C ALA A 84 12.99 -10.72 11.19
N ASN A 85 13.73 -10.65 12.30
CA ASN A 85 14.41 -9.44 12.77
C ASN A 85 13.48 -8.23 12.93
N ASN A 86 12.35 -8.39 13.63
CA ASN A 86 11.35 -7.34 13.84
C ASN A 86 10.80 -6.77 12.54
N GLU A 87 10.35 -7.63 11.62
CA GLU A 87 9.70 -7.20 10.36
C GLU A 87 10.60 -6.34 9.46
N LEU A 88 11.92 -6.51 9.56
CA LEU A 88 12.89 -5.72 8.79
C LEU A 88 12.67 -5.89 7.29
N GLY A 89 12.47 -7.13 6.83
CA GLY A 89 12.25 -7.42 5.41
C GLY A 89 10.95 -6.79 4.90
N PHE A 90 9.87 -6.91 5.66
CA PHE A 90 8.60 -6.25 5.35
C PHE A 90 8.76 -4.74 5.25
N THR A 91 9.36 -4.12 6.27
CA THR A 91 9.56 -2.66 6.32
C THR A 91 10.41 -2.17 5.15
N GLN A 92 11.48 -2.88 4.81
CA GLN A 92 12.34 -2.52 3.70
C GLN A 92 11.62 -2.62 2.34
N LEU A 93 10.87 -3.70 2.10
CA LEU A 93 10.08 -3.85 0.87
C LEU A 93 8.92 -2.84 0.78
N ALA A 94 8.30 -2.49 1.90
CA ALA A 94 7.22 -1.50 1.95
C ALA A 94 7.71 -0.07 1.70
N SER A 95 8.91 0.28 2.18
CA SER A 95 9.42 1.66 2.17
C SER A 95 10.41 1.98 1.04
N THR A 96 11.07 0.99 0.44
CA THR A 96 12.03 1.24 -0.64
C THR A 96 11.31 1.74 -1.89
N PRO A 97 11.60 2.94 -2.42
CA PRO A 97 10.95 3.47 -3.61
C PRO A 97 11.21 2.64 -4.88
N GLY A 98 10.27 2.70 -5.83
CA GLY A 98 10.37 2.06 -7.14
C GLY A 98 9.98 0.58 -7.19
N LEU A 99 9.53 -0.02 -6.08
CA LEU A 99 9.13 -1.44 -6.04
C LEU A 99 7.64 -1.67 -6.35
N THR A 100 6.81 -0.62 -6.47
CA THR A 100 5.38 -0.78 -6.77
C THR A 100 5.12 -1.61 -8.03
N PRO A 101 5.81 -1.38 -9.17
CA PRO A 101 5.51 -2.12 -10.40
C PRO A 101 5.76 -3.63 -10.24
N VAL A 102 6.91 -3.99 -9.65
CA VAL A 102 7.30 -5.39 -9.47
C VAL A 102 6.47 -6.10 -8.41
N LEU A 103 5.99 -5.37 -7.38
CA LEU A 103 5.08 -5.93 -6.39
C LEU A 103 3.67 -6.15 -6.96
N LEU A 104 3.19 -5.27 -7.85
CA LEU A 104 1.93 -5.48 -8.57
C LEU A 104 2.02 -6.67 -9.52
N GLU A 105 3.12 -6.80 -10.26
CA GLU A 105 3.38 -7.96 -11.13
C GLU A 105 3.40 -9.26 -10.31
N LEU A 106 4.11 -9.26 -9.18
CA LEU A 106 4.15 -10.39 -8.26
C LEU A 106 2.78 -10.74 -7.70
N ALA A 107 1.99 -9.76 -7.28
CA ALA A 107 0.64 -10.00 -6.80
C ALA A 107 -0.26 -10.63 -7.89
N ASN A 108 -0.20 -10.13 -9.13
CA ASN A 108 -0.99 -10.68 -10.24
C ASN A 108 -0.60 -12.12 -10.57
N ARG A 109 0.69 -12.43 -10.51
CA ARG A 109 1.20 -13.79 -10.70
C ARG A 109 0.70 -14.72 -9.59
N LEU A 110 0.87 -14.33 -8.32
CA LEU A 110 0.46 -15.15 -7.18
C LEU A 110 -1.05 -15.42 -7.19
N GLU A 111 -1.85 -14.45 -7.67
CA GLU A 111 -3.28 -14.65 -7.92
C GLU A 111 -3.54 -15.70 -9.01
N ALA A 112 -2.83 -15.61 -10.15
CA ALA A 112 -2.97 -16.58 -11.24
C ALA A 112 -2.55 -18.00 -10.84
N GLU A 113 -1.54 -18.11 -9.98
CA GLU A 113 -1.05 -19.37 -9.41
C GLU A 113 -1.90 -19.85 -8.22
N GLN A 114 -2.87 -19.04 -7.76
CA GLN A 114 -3.70 -19.29 -6.57
C GLN A 114 -2.87 -19.48 -5.28
N GLU A 115 -1.72 -18.81 -5.20
CA GLU A 115 -0.86 -18.79 -4.02
C GLU A 115 -1.29 -17.67 -3.09
N TRP A 116 -2.28 -17.97 -2.23
CA TRP A 116 -3.00 -16.96 -1.47
C TRP A 116 -2.22 -16.32 -0.31
N ASP A 117 -1.22 -17.02 0.24
CA ASP A 117 -0.42 -16.48 1.35
C ASP A 117 0.51 -15.37 0.85
N GLY A 118 1.27 -15.65 -0.20
CA GLY A 118 2.08 -14.66 -0.90
C GLY A 118 1.24 -13.54 -1.48
N TYR A 119 0.09 -13.86 -2.08
CA TYR A 119 -0.83 -12.84 -2.60
C TYR A 119 -1.24 -11.85 -1.50
N THR A 120 -1.62 -12.37 -0.33
CA THR A 120 -2.00 -11.56 0.83
C THR A 120 -0.86 -10.69 1.32
N ARG A 121 0.36 -11.25 1.39
CA ARG A 121 1.56 -10.53 1.82
C ARG A 121 1.99 -9.46 0.81
N ALA A 122 1.86 -9.73 -0.49
CA ALA A 122 2.17 -8.78 -1.56
C ALA A 122 1.25 -7.56 -1.49
N TRP A 123 -0.06 -7.80 -1.30
CA TRP A 123 -1.03 -6.72 -1.08
C TRP A 123 -0.82 -6.00 0.24
N GLY A 124 -0.40 -6.70 1.30
CA GLY A 124 0.02 -6.09 2.56
C GLY A 124 1.18 -5.12 2.39
N LEU A 125 2.19 -5.49 1.59
CA LEU A 125 3.31 -4.61 1.22
C LEU A 125 2.83 -3.42 0.39
N LEU A 126 2.04 -3.67 -0.67
CA LEU A 126 1.49 -2.64 -1.53
C LEU A 126 0.65 -1.62 -0.75
N ALA A 127 -0.15 -2.04 0.23
CA ALA A 127 -0.96 -1.16 1.07
C ALA A 127 -0.15 -0.11 1.85
N GLN A 128 1.15 -0.35 2.10
CA GLN A 128 2.04 0.58 2.79
C GLN A 128 2.78 1.54 1.84
N ARG A 129 2.65 1.36 0.52
CA ARG A 129 3.40 2.12 -0.48
C ARG A 129 2.76 3.47 -0.80
N THR A 130 3.63 4.45 -1.04
CA THR A 130 3.25 5.86 -1.31
C THR A 130 3.84 6.40 -2.62
N ASP A 131 4.38 5.53 -3.47
CA ASP A 131 5.06 5.86 -4.73
C ASP A 131 4.44 5.21 -5.98
N ALA A 132 3.16 4.83 -5.93
CA ALA A 132 2.41 4.31 -7.06
C ALA A 132 2.12 5.42 -8.09
N THR A 133 2.49 5.17 -9.33
CA THR A 133 2.19 5.99 -10.52
C THR A 133 0.70 5.99 -10.84
N GLU A 134 0.26 6.96 -11.64
CA GLU A 134 -1.15 7.07 -12.04
C GLU A 134 -1.64 5.83 -12.83
N SER A 135 -0.78 5.23 -13.65
CA SER A 135 -1.09 3.98 -14.37
C SER A 135 -1.32 2.80 -13.42
N GLU A 136 -0.52 2.71 -12.35
CA GLU A 136 -0.67 1.66 -11.35
C GLU A 136 -1.92 1.87 -10.51
N GLN A 137 -2.21 3.12 -10.13
CA GLN A 137 -3.47 3.48 -9.47
C GLN A 137 -4.68 3.15 -10.38
N LEU A 138 -4.60 3.44 -11.69
CA LEU A 138 -5.65 3.10 -12.66
C LEU A 138 -5.91 1.59 -12.74
N PHE A 139 -4.85 0.77 -12.75
CA PHE A 139 -4.95 -0.68 -12.68
C PHE A 139 -5.73 -1.12 -11.43
N VAL A 140 -5.35 -0.60 -10.26
CA VAL A 140 -6.00 -0.92 -8.98
C VAL A 140 -7.47 -0.50 -8.97
N ARG A 141 -7.77 0.72 -9.41
CA ARG A 141 -9.15 1.24 -9.53
C ARG A 141 -10.00 0.35 -10.43
N SER A 142 -9.50 0.00 -11.62
CA SER A 142 -10.23 -0.82 -12.59
C SER A 142 -10.60 -2.19 -12.02
N LYS A 143 -9.65 -2.82 -11.30
CA LYS A 143 -9.88 -4.11 -10.64
C LYS A 143 -10.87 -3.98 -9.47
N LEU A 144 -10.77 -2.94 -8.66
CA LEU A 144 -11.75 -2.64 -7.59
C LEU A 144 -13.17 -2.44 -8.14
N GLU A 145 -13.33 -1.66 -9.22
CA GLU A 145 -14.66 -1.47 -9.85
C GLU A 145 -15.31 -2.79 -10.27
N GLY A 146 -14.52 -3.71 -10.82
CA GLY A 146 -14.97 -5.04 -11.18
C GLY A 146 -15.38 -5.92 -10.00
N LEU A 147 -15.05 -5.55 -8.76
CA LEU A 147 -15.27 -6.33 -7.54
C LEU A 147 -16.28 -5.71 -6.57
N VAL A 148 -16.74 -4.48 -6.80
CA VAL A 148 -17.78 -3.83 -5.99
C VAL A 148 -19.04 -4.69 -5.99
N ASN A 149 -19.61 -4.91 -4.81
CA ASN A 149 -20.81 -5.75 -4.63
C ASN A 149 -20.68 -7.19 -5.15
N ARG A 150 -19.46 -7.68 -5.39
CA ARG A 150 -19.21 -9.09 -5.71
C ARG A 150 -18.59 -9.80 -4.51
N ASN A 151 -19.02 -11.05 -4.28
CA ASN A 151 -18.30 -11.95 -3.39
C ASN A 151 -16.91 -12.13 -3.99
N ALA A 152 -15.92 -11.84 -3.17
CA ALA A 152 -14.55 -11.86 -3.56
C ALA A 152 -14.05 -13.22 -3.03
N ASP A 153 -14.07 -14.23 -3.90
CA ASP A 153 -13.56 -15.58 -3.69
C ASP A 153 -12.04 -15.51 -3.34
N PRO A 154 -11.30 -16.61 -3.09
CA PRO A 154 -10.12 -16.57 -2.21
C PRO A 154 -9.14 -15.45 -2.58
N GLY A 155 -8.77 -14.63 -1.60
CA GLY A 155 -7.93 -13.42 -1.78
C GLY A 155 -8.68 -12.13 -2.13
N GLY A 156 -9.92 -12.19 -2.61
CA GLY A 156 -10.64 -11.01 -3.06
C GLY A 156 -10.99 -10.00 -1.95
N THR A 157 -11.29 -10.45 -0.73
CA THR A 157 -11.48 -9.54 0.43
C THR A 157 -10.16 -8.86 0.80
N THR A 158 -9.05 -9.61 0.82
CA THR A 158 -7.70 -9.07 1.05
C THR A 158 -7.34 -8.01 0.03
N PHE A 159 -7.58 -8.29 -1.26
CA PHE A 159 -7.39 -7.31 -2.32
C PHE A 159 -8.19 -6.05 -2.06
N LYS A 160 -9.51 -6.17 -1.79
CA LYS A 160 -10.37 -5.02 -1.51
C LYS A 160 -9.79 -4.16 -0.39
N ASP A 161 -9.49 -4.75 0.75
CA ASP A 161 -9.00 -4.01 1.92
C ASP A 161 -7.66 -3.31 1.61
N CYS A 162 -6.64 -4.06 1.18
CA CYS A 162 -5.31 -3.52 0.92
C CYS A 162 -5.27 -2.52 -0.24
N ALA A 163 -6.05 -2.75 -1.31
CA ALA A 163 -6.12 -1.84 -2.45
C ALA A 163 -6.81 -0.52 -2.08
N LEU A 164 -7.87 -0.55 -1.26
CA LEU A 164 -8.48 0.67 -0.73
C LEU A 164 -7.48 1.44 0.15
N THR A 165 -6.71 0.74 0.99
CA THR A 165 -5.64 1.36 1.80
C THR A 165 -4.61 2.05 0.91
N LEU A 166 -4.13 1.36 -0.16
CA LEU A 166 -3.17 1.89 -1.13
C LEU A 166 -3.71 3.16 -1.80
N LEU A 167 -4.94 3.12 -2.35
CA LEU A 167 -5.55 4.29 -2.97
C LEU A 167 -5.73 5.46 -1.97
N GLY A 168 -5.93 5.16 -0.69
CA GLY A 168 -5.99 6.12 0.40
C GLY A 168 -4.69 6.88 0.71
N HIS A 169 -3.60 6.64 -0.02
CA HIS A 169 -2.37 7.46 0.04
C HIS A 169 -2.32 8.56 -1.03
N TYR A 170 -3.13 8.48 -2.08
CA TYR A 170 -3.04 9.38 -3.24
C TYR A 170 -4.34 10.15 -3.42
N SER A 171 -4.29 11.47 -3.17
CA SER A 171 -5.46 12.33 -3.36
C SER A 171 -5.75 12.55 -4.84
N SER A 172 -6.85 11.97 -5.32
CA SER A 172 -7.41 12.25 -6.65
C SER A 172 -8.94 12.09 -6.62
N PRO A 173 -9.68 12.82 -7.49
CA PRO A 173 -11.13 12.65 -7.62
C PRO A 173 -11.55 11.21 -7.93
N GLU A 174 -10.73 10.49 -8.72
CA GLU A 174 -10.96 9.11 -9.14
C GLU A 174 -10.81 8.14 -7.97
N ASN A 175 -9.77 8.30 -7.15
CA ASN A 175 -9.56 7.48 -5.95
C ASN A 175 -10.69 7.75 -4.94
N GLU A 176 -11.04 9.02 -4.73
CA GLU A 176 -12.15 9.41 -3.85
C GLU A 176 -13.48 8.79 -4.32
N ARG A 177 -13.74 8.74 -5.64
CA ARG A 177 -14.93 8.09 -6.20
C ARG A 177 -14.97 6.60 -5.89
N ILE A 178 -13.88 5.87 -6.08
CA ILE A 178 -13.81 4.43 -5.77
C ILE A 178 -14.05 4.18 -4.27
N LEU A 179 -13.38 4.93 -3.39
CA LEU A 179 -13.56 4.79 -1.95
C LEU A 179 -15.02 5.05 -1.54
N LYS A 180 -15.69 6.07 -2.12
CA LYS A 180 -17.12 6.33 -1.87
C LYS A 180 -18.02 5.17 -2.30
N MET A 181 -17.75 4.53 -3.44
CA MET A 181 -18.51 3.36 -3.91
C MET A 181 -18.43 2.21 -2.89
N TYR A 182 -17.26 2.02 -2.27
CA TYR A 182 -17.04 0.95 -1.30
C TYR A 182 -17.65 1.20 0.09
N LEU A 183 -18.06 2.43 0.44
CA LEU A 183 -18.85 2.67 1.67
C LEU A 183 -20.19 1.92 1.66
N SER A 184 -20.72 1.67 0.47
CA SER A 184 -21.97 0.95 0.24
C SER A 184 -21.78 -0.53 -0.15
N ASP A 185 -20.55 -1.05 -0.17
CA ASP A 185 -20.31 -2.45 -0.58
C ASP A 185 -21.07 -3.41 0.34
N THR A 186 -22.02 -4.14 -0.24
CA THR A 186 -22.79 -5.14 0.49
C THR A 186 -22.08 -6.48 0.54
N ASN A 187 -21.00 -6.68 -0.27
CA ASN A 187 -20.40 -7.99 -0.57
C ASN A 187 -18.93 -8.29 -0.18
N GLY A 188 -18.47 -7.97 1.04
CA GLY A 188 -17.09 -8.31 1.53
C GLY A 188 -16.78 -9.76 2.05
N GLY A 189 -17.41 -10.83 1.56
CA GLY A 189 -17.30 -12.23 2.10
C GLY A 189 -17.82 -12.47 3.54
N PRO A 190 -17.91 -13.70 4.11
CA PRO A 190 -18.42 -13.97 5.47
C PRO A 190 -17.54 -13.45 6.63
N LEU A 191 -16.32 -12.97 6.35
CA LEU A 191 -15.41 -12.30 7.30
C LEU A 191 -15.61 -10.76 7.31
N ARG A 192 -16.86 -10.34 7.00
CA ARG A 192 -17.31 -9.06 6.42
C ARG A 192 -17.25 -7.81 7.31
N GLY A 193 -16.09 -7.46 7.86
CA GLY A 193 -16.05 -6.30 8.77
C GLY A 193 -15.06 -5.18 8.54
N ASN A 194 -14.19 -5.25 7.54
CA ASN A 194 -13.18 -4.21 7.38
C ASN A 194 -13.25 -3.43 6.07
N THR A 195 -13.77 -3.96 4.96
CA THR A 195 -13.72 -3.24 3.67
C THR A 195 -14.40 -1.87 3.68
N THR A 196 -15.63 -1.78 4.16
CA THR A 196 -16.34 -0.49 4.20
C THR A 196 -15.72 0.47 5.22
N ARG A 197 -15.14 -0.08 6.30
CA ARG A 197 -14.39 0.67 7.32
C ARG A 197 -13.09 1.23 6.72
N GLU A 198 -12.37 0.42 5.96
CA GLU A 198 -11.11 0.77 5.30
C GLU A 198 -11.32 1.85 4.24
N ALA A 199 -12.43 1.77 3.50
CA ALA A 199 -12.86 2.83 2.60
C ALA A 199 -13.12 4.15 3.35
N ALA A 200 -13.82 4.09 4.49
CA ALA A 200 -14.06 5.27 5.33
C ALA A 200 -12.76 5.86 5.90
N GLU A 201 -11.86 5.02 6.40
CA GLU A 201 -10.55 5.42 6.92
C GLU A 201 -9.68 6.07 5.83
N SER A 202 -9.66 5.48 4.64
CA SER A 202 -8.94 6.01 3.48
C SER A 202 -9.53 7.35 2.99
N LEU A 203 -10.85 7.51 3.01
CA LEU A 203 -11.49 8.82 2.79
C LEU A 203 -11.12 9.83 3.87
N GLY A 204 -10.93 9.38 5.11
CA GLY A 204 -10.40 10.21 6.18
C GLY A 204 -9.02 10.79 5.83
N ARG A 205 -8.16 10.04 5.13
CA ARG A 205 -6.84 10.51 4.69
C ARG A 205 -6.87 11.47 3.50
N ILE A 206 -7.57 11.10 2.42
CA ILE A 206 -7.49 11.84 1.13
C ILE A 206 -8.74 12.61 0.75
N GLY A 207 -9.87 12.37 1.42
CA GLY A 207 -11.17 12.87 1.04
C GLY A 207 -11.28 14.39 1.14
N THR A 208 -12.11 14.94 0.26
CA THR A 208 -12.46 16.37 0.19
C THR A 208 -13.89 16.61 0.70
N ALA A 209 -14.36 17.87 0.58
CA ALA A 209 -15.74 18.22 0.89
C ALA A 209 -16.77 17.33 0.14
N SER A 210 -16.40 16.81 -1.03
CA SER A 210 -17.27 15.93 -1.84
C SER A 210 -17.58 14.58 -1.17
N SER A 211 -16.77 14.16 -0.19
CA SER A 211 -16.95 12.90 0.55
C SER A 211 -17.82 13.01 1.79
N ILE A 212 -18.06 14.23 2.30
CA ILE A 212 -18.75 14.45 3.57
C ILE A 212 -20.14 13.84 3.58
N ALA A 213 -20.92 14.04 2.51
CA ALA A 213 -22.30 13.51 2.44
C ALA A 213 -22.33 11.97 2.51
N ALA A 214 -21.43 11.31 1.78
CA ALA A 214 -21.33 9.85 1.77
C ALA A 214 -20.89 9.31 3.13
N LEU A 215 -19.91 9.93 3.77
CA LEU A 215 -19.45 9.56 5.11
C LEU A 215 -20.51 9.80 6.20
N ARG A 216 -21.30 10.87 6.10
CA ARG A 216 -22.42 11.11 7.04
C ARG A 216 -23.50 10.04 6.90
N ALA A 217 -23.87 9.68 5.66
CA ALA A 217 -24.82 8.60 5.43
C ALA A 217 -24.30 7.26 5.96
N TYR A 218 -23.02 6.97 5.74
CA TYR A 218 -22.35 5.79 6.28
C TYR A 218 -22.33 5.79 7.82
N ALA A 219 -22.00 6.91 8.45
CA ALA A 219 -22.03 7.05 9.90
C ALA A 219 -23.43 6.81 10.46
N GLU A 220 -24.47 7.44 9.90
CA GLU A 220 -25.84 7.27 10.40
C GLU A 220 -26.32 5.82 10.28
N LYS A 221 -25.98 5.14 9.18
CA LYS A 221 -26.27 3.70 8.99
C LYS A 221 -25.64 2.81 10.08
N HIS A 222 -24.45 3.17 10.55
CA HIS A 222 -23.67 2.37 11.51
C HIS A 222 -23.73 2.89 12.95
N LYS A 223 -24.58 3.89 13.21
CA LYS A 223 -24.75 4.52 14.51
C LYS A 223 -25.20 3.50 15.56
N PRO A 224 -24.44 3.35 16.66
CA PRO A 224 -24.82 2.42 17.70
C PRO A 224 -26.04 2.93 18.47
N ALA A 225 -26.79 2.01 19.07
CA ALA A 225 -27.77 2.35 20.10
C ALA A 225 -27.09 3.09 21.28
N PRO A 226 -27.82 3.89 22.07
CA PRO A 226 -27.26 4.55 23.25
C PRO A 226 -26.50 3.57 24.15
N GLY A 227 -25.23 3.88 24.45
CA GLY A 227 -24.33 3.02 25.23
C GLY A 227 -23.60 1.93 24.44
N GLY A 228 -23.96 1.71 23.17
CA GLY A 228 -23.26 0.81 22.27
C GLY A 228 -21.98 1.41 21.67
N LYS A 229 -21.10 0.54 21.16
CA LYS A 229 -19.89 0.93 20.42
C LYS A 229 -19.96 0.37 19.00
N SER A 230 -19.51 1.16 18.02
CA SER A 230 -19.47 0.76 16.62
C SER A 230 -18.18 1.29 16.00
N ARG A 231 -17.24 0.39 15.68
CA ARG A 231 -15.96 0.76 15.06
C ARG A 231 -16.17 1.47 13.72
N TYR A 232 -17.19 1.09 12.96
CA TYR A 232 -17.54 1.74 11.69
C TYR A 232 -18.00 3.17 11.89
N TYR A 233 -18.87 3.40 12.87
CA TYR A 233 -19.32 4.74 13.23
C TYR A 233 -18.15 5.62 13.69
N GLU A 234 -17.32 5.10 14.61
CA GLU A 234 -16.14 5.81 15.12
C GLU A 234 -15.15 6.16 14.00
N THR A 235 -14.91 5.23 13.07
CA THR A 235 -14.05 5.46 11.91
C THR A 235 -14.63 6.55 11.00
N ALA A 236 -15.93 6.50 10.71
CA ALA A 236 -16.61 7.48 9.87
C ALA A 236 -16.58 8.89 10.48
N VAL A 237 -16.82 9.01 11.79
CA VAL A 237 -16.75 10.28 12.51
C VAL A 237 -15.32 10.82 12.53
N THR A 238 -14.33 9.95 12.71
CA THR A 238 -12.91 10.34 12.66
C THR A 238 -12.52 10.84 11.26
N ALA A 239 -12.96 10.14 10.20
CA ALA A 239 -12.74 10.54 8.82
C ALA A 239 -13.39 11.90 8.51
N LEU A 240 -14.62 12.14 8.96
CA LEU A 240 -15.29 13.43 8.84
C LEU A 240 -14.50 14.55 9.53
N ALA A 241 -14.05 14.32 10.77
CA ALA A 241 -13.27 15.30 11.50
C ALA A 241 -11.93 15.62 10.81
N GLN A 242 -11.27 14.63 10.21
CA GLN A 242 -10.03 14.82 9.44
C GLN A 242 -10.27 15.68 8.19
N ILE A 243 -11.36 15.44 7.45
CA ILE A 243 -11.73 16.24 6.28
C ILE A 243 -12.06 17.69 6.70
N GLU A 244 -12.89 17.86 7.72
CA GLU A 244 -13.30 19.18 8.22
C GLU A 244 -12.09 19.97 8.73
N ALA A 245 -11.15 19.32 9.43
CA ALA A 245 -9.89 19.94 9.86
C ALA A 245 -9.03 20.41 8.68
N ARG A 246 -8.92 19.62 7.60
CA ARG A 246 -8.20 20.03 6.39
C ARG A 246 -8.87 21.20 5.67
N ILE A 247 -10.20 21.21 5.57
CA ILE A 247 -10.96 22.32 4.98
C ILE A 247 -10.76 23.60 5.79
N ALA A 248 -10.85 23.50 7.12
CA ALA A 248 -10.59 24.62 8.02
C ALA A 248 -9.16 25.15 7.85
N ALA A 249 -8.15 24.27 7.84
CA ALA A 249 -6.75 24.66 7.64
C ALA A 249 -6.51 25.38 6.30
N ALA A 250 -7.12 24.90 5.22
CA ALA A 250 -7.03 25.55 3.90
C ALA A 250 -7.66 26.96 3.89
N SER A 251 -8.72 27.17 4.68
CA SER A 251 -9.42 28.46 4.79
C SER A 251 -8.60 29.51 5.54
N TYR A 252 -7.77 29.10 6.51
CA TYR A 252 -6.87 30.03 7.22
C TYR A 252 -5.63 30.41 6.40
N SER A 253 -5.13 29.52 5.55
CA SER A 253 -3.97 29.78 4.68
C SER A 253 -4.28 30.75 3.54
N SER A 254 -5.55 30.92 3.19
CA SER A 254 -6.04 31.80 2.12
C SER A 254 -6.57 33.15 2.63
N ALA A 255 -6.47 33.43 3.93
CA ALA A 255 -6.78 34.75 4.47
C ALA A 255 -5.73 35.77 3.96
N PRO A 256 -6.15 36.88 3.31
CA PRO A 256 -5.21 37.92 2.93
C PRO A 256 -4.53 38.43 4.20
N SER A 257 -3.21 38.50 4.19
CA SER A 257 -2.43 39.15 5.25
C SER A 257 -2.91 40.60 5.38
N ALA A 258 -3.84 40.83 6.30
CA ALA A 258 -4.38 42.13 6.60
C ALA A 258 -3.30 42.97 7.31
N SER A 259 -2.48 43.61 6.49
CA SER A 259 -1.85 44.93 6.63
C SER A 259 -1.39 45.44 8.01
N SER A 260 -0.11 45.85 7.99
CA SER A 260 0.34 47.20 8.38
C SER A 260 0.63 47.49 9.86
N THR A 261 1.92 47.47 10.18
CA THR A 261 2.50 48.52 11.04
C THR A 261 3.30 49.46 10.14
N ALA A 262 2.86 50.72 10.10
CA ALA A 262 3.40 51.81 9.30
C ALA A 262 4.91 51.99 9.48
N GLN A 263 5.64 52.03 8.36
CA GLN A 263 7.03 52.46 8.32
C GLN A 263 7.07 53.87 7.71
N PRO A 264 7.57 54.90 8.42
CA PRO A 264 7.61 56.25 7.89
C PRO A 264 8.62 56.34 6.73
N GLN A 265 8.15 56.86 5.60
CA GLN A 265 8.97 57.19 4.44
C GLN A 265 9.94 58.32 4.78
N HIS A 266 11.25 58.03 4.75
CA HIS A 266 12.28 59.05 4.60
C HIS A 266 12.82 59.01 3.17
N SER A 267 12.56 60.09 2.45
CA SER A 267 13.15 60.39 1.14
C SER A 267 14.57 60.94 1.31
N SER A 268 15.56 60.41 0.60
CA SER A 268 16.83 61.08 0.27
C SER A 268 17.54 60.40 -0.91
N ALA A 269 17.57 61.13 -2.04
CA ALA A 269 18.54 61.27 -3.15
C ALA A 269 19.47 60.11 -3.65
N PRO A 270 19.87 60.15 -4.94
CA PRO A 270 20.54 59.04 -5.63
C PRO A 270 22.08 59.11 -5.54
N GLY A 271 22.72 57.96 -5.38
CA GLY A 271 24.18 57.78 -5.43
C GLY A 271 24.54 56.43 -6.04
N THR A 272 25.53 56.46 -6.92
CA THR A 272 25.98 55.41 -7.85
C THR A 272 26.62 54.15 -7.24
N GLN A 273 26.63 53.11 -8.09
CA GLN A 273 27.06 51.71 -7.98
C GLN A 273 28.33 51.36 -7.16
N GLN A 274 28.31 50.18 -6.51
CA GLN A 274 29.49 49.33 -6.36
C GLN A 274 29.14 47.82 -6.18
N HIS A 275 29.92 46.98 -6.85
CA HIS A 275 29.88 45.51 -6.86
C HIS A 275 30.18 44.84 -5.50
N GLY A 276 29.58 43.68 -5.23
CA GLY A 276 29.99 42.73 -4.19
C GLY A 276 29.07 41.49 -4.08
N PRO A 277 29.54 40.32 -3.60
CA PRO A 277 29.19 39.00 -4.16
C PRO A 277 28.16 38.16 -3.37
N GLN A 278 27.65 37.12 -4.07
CA GLN A 278 27.11 35.84 -3.57
C GLN A 278 25.97 35.88 -2.54
N ALA A 279 24.75 35.62 -3.03
CA ALA A 279 23.62 35.19 -2.21
C ALA A 279 23.87 33.76 -1.67
N ARG A 280 24.15 33.65 -0.37
CA ARG A 280 23.91 32.43 0.41
C ARG A 280 22.40 32.34 0.63
N GLU A 281 21.80 31.21 0.27
CA GLU A 281 20.45 30.85 0.69
C GLU A 281 20.40 30.81 2.23
N GLN A 282 19.74 31.83 2.79
CA GLN A 282 19.43 31.92 4.20
C GLN A 282 18.18 31.08 4.43
N HIS A 283 18.37 29.85 4.90
CA HIS A 283 17.26 29.04 5.40
C HIS A 283 16.67 29.76 6.61
N ASP A 284 15.42 30.21 6.48
CA ASP A 284 14.64 30.67 7.61
C ASP A 284 14.56 29.55 8.65
N PRO A 285 14.99 29.78 9.91
CA PRO A 285 14.84 28.79 10.95
C PRO A 285 13.34 28.55 11.16
N MET A 286 12.93 27.27 11.15
CA MET A 286 11.56 26.88 11.49
C MET A 286 11.13 27.62 12.78
N PRO A 287 9.95 28.26 12.80
CA PRO A 287 9.52 28.98 13.97
C PRO A 287 9.36 27.98 15.12
N TRP A 288 10.12 28.20 16.20
CA TRP A 288 10.16 27.36 17.40
C TRP A 288 8.78 27.08 18.00
N SER A 289 7.78 27.91 17.70
CA SER A 289 6.38 27.69 18.05
C SER A 289 5.79 26.42 17.44
N ILE A 290 6.16 26.03 16.22
CA ILE A 290 5.66 24.81 15.55
C ILE A 290 6.28 23.56 16.21
N VAL A 291 7.56 23.63 16.57
CA VAL A 291 8.28 22.55 17.28
C VAL A 291 7.69 22.35 18.68
N LEU A 292 7.36 23.43 19.39
CA LEU A 292 6.73 23.35 20.72
C LEU A 292 5.32 22.76 20.67
N VAL A 293 4.49 23.16 19.71
CA VAL A 293 3.12 22.64 19.56
C VAL A 293 3.12 21.15 19.20
N THR A 294 4.04 20.71 18.32
CA THR A 294 4.14 19.29 17.94
C THR A 294 4.64 18.41 19.09
N ILE A 295 5.60 18.89 19.89
CA ILE A 295 6.07 18.17 21.09
C ILE A 295 4.95 18.06 22.14
N LEU A 296 4.19 19.14 22.40
CA LEU A 296 3.08 19.11 23.35
C LEU A 296 1.95 18.16 22.91
N ALA A 297 1.62 18.15 21.62
CA ALA A 297 0.62 17.23 21.06
C ALA A 297 1.06 15.75 21.18
N ALA A 298 2.32 15.45 20.87
CA ALA A 298 2.88 14.10 21.01
C ALA A 298 2.89 13.64 22.48
N THR A 299 3.23 14.53 23.41
CA THR A 299 3.26 14.21 24.85
C THR A 299 1.85 13.96 25.40
N ALA A 300 0.85 14.72 24.95
CA ALA A 300 -0.55 14.51 25.32
C ALA A 300 -1.11 13.18 24.80
N LEU A 301 -0.76 12.79 23.57
CA LEU A 301 -1.12 11.49 22.99
C LEU A 301 -0.46 10.33 23.75
N LEU A 302 0.81 10.47 24.13
CA LEU A 302 1.52 9.48 24.94
C LEU A 302 0.88 9.34 26.32
N TRP A 303 0.50 10.43 26.97
CA TRP A 303 -0.17 10.39 28.28
C TRP A 303 -1.55 9.71 28.20
N LEU A 304 -2.34 9.99 27.16
CA LEU A 304 -3.64 9.36 26.93
C LEU A 304 -3.53 7.85 26.66
N THR A 305 -2.49 7.41 25.97
CA THR A 305 -2.26 5.97 25.70
C THR A 305 -1.80 5.21 26.94
N VAL A 306 -0.98 5.82 27.81
CA VAL A 306 -0.54 5.21 29.08
C VAL A 306 -1.69 5.13 30.08
N LYS A 307 -2.55 6.16 30.17
CA LYS A 307 -3.69 6.16 31.10
C LYS A 307 -4.76 5.12 30.75
N LYS A 308 -4.91 4.74 29.47
CA LYS A 308 -5.83 3.69 29.03
C LYS A 308 -5.34 2.25 29.33
N ARG A 309 -4.10 2.07 29.78
CA ARG A 309 -3.52 0.76 30.10
C ARG A 309 -3.45 0.46 31.61
N LYS A 310 -4.03 1.32 32.45
CA LYS A 310 -4.29 1.06 33.88
C LYS A 310 -5.80 1.05 34.11
#